data_AF-A0A2W4SPQ0-F1
#
_entry.id   AF-A0A2W4SPQ0-F1
#
_cell.length_a   1.000
_cell.length_b   1.000
_cell.length_c   1.000
_cell.angle_alpha   90.00
_cell.angle_beta   90.00
_cell.angle_gamma   90.00
#
_symmetry.space_group_name_H-M   'P 1'
#
loop_
_entity.id
_entity.type
_entity.pdbx_description
1 polymer ?
#
loop_
_entity_poly.entity_id
_entity_poly.type
_entity_poly.pdbx_seq_one_letter_code
_entity_poly.pdbx_strand_id
1 'polypeptide(L)'
;MGAAGPDRRHGGRRPPAELAAAGGGSGMMWLTWLWEGLLTGALQVARLWWLIPLFIGIQILKDAGWLSRASRFMAPVLRPLRLPGDAGVPLAAGLAIGLTYGAGVLLQTAREGRLTRNELTVLCVFLGVCHAIFEETFLFAAAGANAFLLLAIRMAAAAAAGWLASRAWLRTAAHARPLSGSAGKP
;
A
#
# COMPACT_ATOMS: atom_id res chain seq x y z
N MET A 1 84.10 -29.28 21.76
CA MET A 1 84.41 -29.14 20.31
C MET A 1 83.08 -29.13 19.58
N GLY A 2 82.56 -27.96 19.21
CA GLY A 2 82.66 -27.39 17.85
C GLY A 2 81.39 -27.81 17.07
N ALA A 3 80.56 -26.95 16.49
CA ALA A 3 80.83 -25.71 15.78
C ALA A 3 79.59 -24.80 15.73
N ALA A 4 79.83 -23.54 15.35
CA ALA A 4 78.89 -22.42 15.27
C ALA A 4 78.12 -22.33 13.94
N GLY A 5 76.92 -21.73 14.01
CA GLY A 5 76.33 -20.84 12.99
C GLY A 5 75.09 -21.38 12.23
N PRO A 6 74.27 -20.51 11.61
CA PRO A 6 73.90 -19.14 11.96
C PRO A 6 72.37 -18.90 12.00
N ASP A 7 71.98 -17.80 12.64
CA ASP A 7 70.69 -17.13 12.55
C ASP A 7 70.19 -17.00 11.09
N ARG A 8 68.99 -17.55 10.81
CA ARG A 8 68.21 -17.27 9.59
C ARG A 8 66.71 -17.27 9.89
N ARG A 9 66.20 -16.07 10.15
CA ARG A 9 64.98 -15.49 9.54
C ARG A 9 64.01 -16.48 8.88
N HIS A 10 62.86 -16.69 9.50
CA HIS A 10 61.55 -16.81 8.85
C HIS A 10 60.52 -16.57 9.95
N GLY A 11 59.74 -15.50 9.96
CA GLY A 11 59.05 -14.87 8.84
C GLY A 11 57.66 -14.64 9.37
N GLY A 12 57.44 -13.47 9.96
CA GLY A 12 56.15 -13.07 10.50
C GLY A 12 55.10 -13.16 9.39
N ARG A 13 54.23 -14.17 9.46
CA ARG A 13 52.99 -14.19 8.70
C ARG A 13 52.06 -13.17 9.37
N ARG A 14 52.18 -11.91 8.97
CA ARG A 14 51.08 -10.97 9.14
C ARG A 14 49.87 -11.52 8.35
N PRO A 15 48.66 -11.54 8.92
CA PRO A 15 47.48 -11.96 8.18
C PRO A 15 47.28 -11.05 6.94
N PRO A 16 46.83 -11.60 5.79
CA PRO A 16 46.68 -10.87 4.52
C PRO A 16 45.53 -9.83 4.51
N ALA A 17 44.99 -9.45 5.67
CA ALA A 17 43.85 -8.54 5.78
C ALA A 17 44.25 -7.05 5.80
N GLU A 18 45.49 -6.70 6.16
CA GLU A 18 45.89 -5.29 6.32
C GLU A 18 46.59 -4.66 5.10
N LEU A 19 46.95 -5.43 4.07
CA LEU A 19 47.60 -4.88 2.86
C LEU A 19 46.61 -4.57 1.72
N ALA A 20 45.39 -5.08 1.77
CA ALA A 20 44.33 -4.77 0.79
C ALA A 20 43.55 -3.49 1.12
N ALA A 21 43.81 -2.87 2.28
CA ALA A 21 43.21 -1.63 2.73
C ALA A 21 44.04 -0.38 2.37
N ALA A 22 45.03 -0.50 1.47
CA ALA A 22 45.92 0.59 1.10
C ALA A 22 45.97 0.76 -0.43
N GLY A 23 45.22 1.74 -0.94
CA GLY A 23 45.49 2.36 -2.24
C GLY A 23 44.41 2.16 -3.30
N GLY A 24 43.30 2.91 -3.20
CA GLY A 24 42.27 2.94 -4.24
C GLY A 24 41.12 3.88 -3.92
N GLY A 25 41.38 5.18 -3.87
CA GLY A 25 40.40 6.29 -3.90
C GLY A 25 39.08 6.10 -3.14
N SER A 26 39.06 6.45 -1.85
CA SER A 26 37.81 6.52 -1.06
C SER A 26 36.71 7.33 -1.75
N GLY A 27 37.05 8.36 -2.54
CA GLY A 27 36.09 9.14 -3.34
C GLY A 27 35.41 8.36 -4.48
N MET A 28 36.07 7.37 -5.06
CA MET A 28 35.51 6.50 -6.10
C MET A 28 34.62 5.39 -5.51
N MET A 29 34.86 5.02 -4.24
CA MET A 29 34.04 4.05 -3.52
C MET A 29 32.62 4.57 -3.21
N TRP A 30 32.47 5.83 -2.80
CA TRP A 30 31.13 6.41 -2.60
C TRP A 30 30.35 6.57 -3.92
N LEU A 31 31.04 6.91 -5.00
CA LEU A 31 30.43 7.03 -6.33
C LEU A 31 29.90 5.68 -6.84
N THR A 32 30.65 4.60 -6.63
CA THR A 32 30.25 3.26 -7.07
C THR A 32 29.05 2.74 -6.28
N TRP A 33 29.00 2.97 -4.97
CA TRP A 33 27.84 2.61 -4.14
C TRP A 33 26.57 3.36 -4.54
N LEU A 34 26.70 4.67 -4.82
CA LEU A 34 25.58 5.48 -5.33
C LEU A 34 25.13 5.00 -6.71
N TRP A 35 26.07 4.67 -7.59
CA TRP A 35 25.78 4.19 -8.93
C TRP A 35 25.10 2.82 -8.91
N GLU A 36 25.60 1.89 -8.12
CA GLU A 36 25.01 0.56 -7.94
C GLU A 36 23.63 0.65 -7.29
N GLY A 37 23.46 1.49 -6.27
CA GLY A 37 22.16 1.75 -5.65
C GLY A 37 21.14 2.32 -6.64
N LEU A 38 21.56 3.29 -7.47
CA LEU A 38 20.70 3.88 -8.50
C LEU A 38 20.34 2.86 -9.58
N LEU A 39 21.31 2.07 -10.06
CA LEU A 39 21.10 1.08 -11.10
C LEU A 39 20.19 -0.05 -10.62
N THR A 40 20.45 -0.58 -9.42
CA THR A 40 19.60 -1.63 -8.82
C THR A 40 18.20 -1.13 -8.52
N GLY A 41 18.05 0.11 -8.03
CA GLY A 41 16.75 0.75 -7.83
C GLY A 41 15.99 0.93 -9.15
N ALA A 42 16.66 1.43 -10.20
CA ALA A 42 16.06 1.59 -11.53
C ALA A 42 15.62 0.27 -12.13
N LEU A 43 16.42 -0.80 -11.98
CA LEU A 43 16.06 -2.14 -12.44
C LEU A 43 14.90 -2.74 -11.65
N GLN A 44 14.82 -2.48 -10.34
CA GLN A 44 13.66 -2.89 -9.54
C GLN A 44 12.39 -2.21 -10.05
N VAL A 45 12.42 -0.89 -10.26
CA VAL A 45 11.29 -0.13 -10.84
C VAL A 45 10.93 -0.63 -12.23
N ALA A 46 11.91 -0.92 -13.09
CA ALA A 46 11.67 -1.49 -14.40
C ALA A 46 11.00 -2.87 -14.35
N ARG A 47 11.27 -3.67 -13.30
CA ARG A 47 10.65 -4.99 -13.11
C ARG A 47 9.15 -4.91 -12.81
N LEU A 48 8.65 -3.76 -12.38
CA LEU A 48 7.23 -3.48 -12.13
C LEU A 48 6.43 -3.17 -13.41
N TRP A 49 7.02 -3.30 -14.60
CA TRP A 49 6.35 -3.03 -15.88
C TRP A 49 5.01 -3.77 -16.07
N TRP A 50 4.86 -4.96 -15.47
CA TRP A 50 3.64 -5.78 -15.54
C TRP A 50 2.44 -5.15 -14.81
N LEU A 51 2.63 -4.14 -13.97
CA LEU A 51 1.52 -3.37 -13.39
C LEU A 51 0.79 -2.55 -14.47
N ILE A 52 1.47 -2.15 -15.54
CA ILE A 52 0.86 -1.37 -16.63
C ILE A 52 -0.33 -2.12 -17.26
N PRO A 53 -0.20 -3.38 -17.74
CA PRO A 53 -1.34 -4.12 -18.26
C PRO A 53 -2.40 -4.42 -17.19
N LEU A 54 -2.03 -4.56 -15.92
CA LEU A 54 -3.00 -4.68 -14.82
C LEU A 54 -3.88 -3.43 -14.71
N PHE A 55 -3.29 -2.23 -14.68
CA PHE A 55 -4.05 -0.98 -14.61
C PHE A 55 -4.97 -0.81 -15.81
N ILE A 56 -4.50 -1.17 -17.02
CA ILE A 56 -5.33 -1.18 -18.23
C ILE A 56 -6.51 -2.15 -18.04
N GLY A 57 -6.27 -3.36 -17.54
CA GLY A 57 -7.32 -4.35 -17.28
C GLY A 57 -8.35 -3.86 -16.27
N ILE A 58 -7.92 -3.28 -15.15
CA ILE A 58 -8.82 -2.70 -14.13
C ILE A 58 -9.63 -1.55 -14.72
N GLN A 59 -9.02 -0.71 -15.56
CA GLN A 59 -9.71 0.40 -16.19
C GLN A 59 -10.77 -0.07 -17.19
N ILE A 60 -10.49 -1.10 -18.00
CA ILE A 60 -11.48 -1.73 -18.88
C ILE A 60 -12.63 -2.32 -18.05
N LEU A 61 -12.32 -2.99 -16.94
CA LEU A 61 -13.32 -3.61 -16.06
C LEU A 61 -14.27 -2.58 -15.44
N LYS A 62 -13.71 -1.44 -15.06
CA LYS A 62 -14.44 -0.28 -14.58
C LYS A 62 -15.38 0.27 -15.66
N ASP A 63 -14.86 0.48 -16.87
CA ASP A 63 -15.62 1.04 -17.98
C ASP A 63 -16.75 0.10 -18.45
N ALA A 64 -16.57 -1.21 -18.25
CA ALA A 64 -17.62 -2.23 -18.45
C ALA A 64 -18.74 -2.22 -17.38
N GLY A 65 -18.72 -1.29 -16.42
CA GLY A 65 -19.76 -1.14 -15.40
C GLY A 65 -19.72 -2.21 -14.31
N TRP A 66 -18.58 -2.91 -14.13
CA TRP A 66 -18.44 -3.96 -13.11
C TRP A 66 -18.71 -3.43 -11.70
N LEU A 67 -18.40 -2.17 -11.41
CA LEU A 67 -18.55 -1.54 -10.09
C LEU A 67 -19.93 -1.76 -9.47
N SER A 68 -20.99 -1.63 -10.26
CA SER A 68 -22.39 -1.84 -9.82
C SER A 68 -22.70 -3.29 -9.45
N ARG A 69 -21.95 -4.23 -10.04
CA ARG A 69 -22.05 -5.65 -9.72
C ARG A 69 -21.19 -5.99 -8.49
N ALA A 70 -20.02 -5.37 -8.35
CA ALA A 70 -19.15 -5.48 -7.18
C ALA A 70 -19.79 -4.92 -5.89
N SER A 71 -20.60 -3.86 -5.98
CA SER A 71 -21.30 -3.30 -4.81
C SER A 71 -22.23 -4.32 -4.13
N ARG A 72 -22.83 -5.25 -4.88
CA ARG A 72 -23.63 -6.35 -4.30
C ARG A 72 -22.78 -7.32 -3.48
N PHE A 73 -21.54 -7.58 -3.91
CA PHE A 73 -20.59 -8.40 -3.15
C PHE A 73 -20.07 -7.68 -1.90
N MET A 74 -20.19 -6.37 -1.83
CA MET A 74 -19.80 -5.60 -0.65
C MET A 74 -20.87 -5.58 0.46
N ALA A 75 -22.10 -6.05 0.18
CA ALA A 75 -23.16 -6.17 1.18
C ALA A 75 -22.73 -6.86 2.51
N PRO A 76 -22.01 -8.01 2.51
CA PRO A 76 -21.50 -8.62 3.74
C PRO A 76 -20.49 -7.75 4.51
N VAL A 77 -19.73 -6.89 3.83
CA VAL A 77 -18.76 -5.97 4.46
C VAL A 77 -19.48 -4.76 5.08
N LEU A 78 -20.56 -4.28 4.45
CA LEU A 78 -21.33 -3.13 4.93
C LEU A 78 -22.14 -3.44 6.20
N ARG A 79 -22.64 -4.68 6.34
CA ARG A 79 -23.43 -5.12 7.51
C ARG A 79 -22.73 -4.88 8.86
N PRO A 80 -21.51 -5.38 9.11
CA PRO A 80 -20.82 -5.15 10.38
C PRO A 80 -20.45 -3.67 10.60
N LEU A 81 -20.33 -2.90 9.52
CA LEU A 81 -20.06 -1.45 9.58
C LEU A 81 -21.32 -0.60 9.82
N ARG A 82 -22.52 -1.21 9.76
CA ARG A 82 -23.83 -0.53 9.86
C ARG A 82 -24.03 0.56 8.80
N LEU A 83 -23.52 0.31 7.60
CA LEU A 83 -23.63 1.22 6.46
C LEU A 83 -24.79 0.82 5.53
N PRO A 84 -25.46 1.78 4.87
CA PRO A 84 -26.52 1.51 3.92
C PRO A 84 -25.96 0.90 2.62
N GLY A 85 -26.83 0.27 1.83
CA GLY A 85 -26.43 -0.35 0.55
C GLY A 85 -25.80 0.63 -0.45
N ASP A 86 -26.15 1.92 -0.36
CA ASP A 86 -25.57 2.98 -1.19
C ASP A 86 -24.07 3.19 -0.96
N ALA A 87 -23.53 2.80 0.20
CA ALA A 87 -22.09 2.78 0.45
C ALA A 87 -21.35 1.70 -0.36
N GLY A 88 -22.05 0.73 -0.96
CA GLY A 88 -21.43 -0.41 -1.62
C GLY A 88 -20.66 -0.06 -2.88
N VAL A 89 -21.13 0.91 -3.66
CA VAL A 89 -20.44 1.37 -4.88
C VAL A 89 -19.13 2.10 -4.52
N PRO A 90 -19.11 3.12 -3.65
CA PRO A 90 -17.85 3.75 -3.24
C PRO A 90 -16.92 2.81 -2.48
N LEU A 91 -17.45 1.89 -1.68
CA LEU A 91 -16.65 0.83 -1.04
C LEU A 91 -15.97 -0.07 -2.07
N ALA A 92 -16.72 -0.60 -3.05
CA ALA A 92 -16.16 -1.44 -4.10
C ALA A 92 -15.13 -0.69 -4.95
N ALA A 93 -15.42 0.58 -5.30
CA ALA A 93 -14.53 1.45 -6.04
C ALA A 93 -13.20 1.66 -5.31
N GLY A 94 -13.26 2.03 -4.03
CA GLY A 94 -12.09 2.29 -3.20
C GLY A 94 -11.27 1.04 -2.91
N LEU A 95 -11.93 -0.10 -2.69
CA LEU A 95 -11.27 -1.36 -2.35
C LEU A 95 -10.60 -2.01 -3.57
N ALA A 96 -11.21 -1.91 -4.75
CA ALA A 96 -10.71 -2.57 -5.95
C ALA A 96 -9.74 -1.69 -6.76
N ILE A 97 -10.05 -0.41 -6.92
CA ILE A 97 -9.31 0.50 -7.80
C ILE A 97 -8.40 1.43 -7.02
N GLY A 98 -8.86 1.86 -5.84
CA GLY A 98 -8.05 2.66 -4.93
C GLY A 98 -8.74 3.93 -4.44
N LEU A 99 -8.10 4.58 -3.48
CA LEU A 99 -8.72 5.62 -2.69
C LEU A 99 -9.08 6.87 -3.50
N THR A 100 -8.26 7.27 -4.46
CA THR A 100 -8.52 8.46 -5.30
C THR A 100 -9.80 8.31 -6.10
N TYR A 101 -9.98 7.15 -6.75
CA TYR A 101 -11.20 6.85 -7.49
C TYR A 101 -12.39 6.61 -6.55
N GLY A 102 -12.19 5.83 -5.49
CA GLY A 102 -13.20 5.58 -4.46
C GLY A 102 -13.72 6.87 -3.81
N ALA A 103 -12.85 7.85 -3.55
CA ALA A 103 -13.21 9.14 -3.00
C ALA A 103 -14.05 9.98 -3.98
N GLY A 104 -13.78 9.90 -5.29
CA GLY A 104 -14.61 10.54 -6.31
C GLY A 104 -16.04 9.99 -6.31
N VAL A 105 -16.17 8.66 -6.30
CA VAL A 105 -17.48 7.99 -6.20
C VAL A 105 -18.17 8.30 -4.86
N LEU A 106 -17.42 8.29 -3.77
CA LEU A 106 -17.92 8.61 -2.43
C LEU A 106 -18.44 10.04 -2.34
N LEU A 107 -17.73 10.99 -2.92
CA LEU A 107 -18.15 12.40 -2.99
C LEU A 107 -19.43 12.55 -3.81
N GLN A 108 -19.56 11.80 -4.91
CA GLN A 108 -20.80 11.78 -5.68
C GLN A 108 -21.96 11.25 -4.84
N THR A 109 -21.79 10.10 -4.17
CA THR A 109 -22.82 9.54 -3.28
C THR A 109 -23.18 10.46 -2.10
N ALA A 110 -22.21 11.22 -1.59
CA ALA A 110 -22.41 12.24 -0.57
C ALA A 110 -23.25 13.42 -1.09
N ARG A 111 -22.95 13.93 -2.29
CA ARG A 111 -23.69 15.02 -2.94
C ARG A 111 -25.11 14.64 -3.29
N GLU A 112 -25.35 13.39 -3.65
CA GLU A 112 -26.68 12.84 -3.89
C GLU A 112 -27.49 12.65 -2.59
N GLY A 113 -26.89 12.90 -1.42
CA GLY A 113 -27.58 12.75 -0.14
C GLY A 113 -27.97 11.31 0.16
N ARG A 114 -27.20 10.32 -0.30
CA ARG A 114 -27.47 8.90 0.02
C ARG A 114 -26.76 8.41 1.27
N LEU A 115 -25.78 9.19 1.75
CA LEU A 115 -24.99 8.90 2.95
C LEU A 115 -25.00 10.10 3.89
N THR A 116 -25.13 9.83 5.18
CA THR A 116 -24.96 10.81 6.25
C THR A 116 -23.48 11.10 6.52
N ARG A 117 -23.18 12.22 7.18
CA ARG A 117 -21.81 12.62 7.50
C ARG A 117 -21.05 11.54 8.28
N ASN A 118 -21.73 10.86 9.20
CA ASN A 118 -21.10 9.83 10.03
C ASN A 118 -20.85 8.53 9.26
N GLU A 119 -21.77 8.15 8.36
CA GLU A 119 -21.58 7.00 7.47
C GLU A 119 -20.41 7.25 6.50
N LEU A 120 -20.29 8.47 5.98
CA LEU A 120 -19.14 8.89 5.17
C LEU A 120 -17.83 8.76 5.96
N THR A 121 -17.79 9.21 7.21
CA THR A 121 -16.59 9.10 8.05
C THR A 121 -16.20 7.65 8.29
N VAL A 122 -17.15 6.78 8.65
CA VAL A 122 -16.86 5.35 8.86
C VAL A 122 -16.32 4.71 7.58
N LEU A 123 -16.92 5.03 6.44
CA LEU A 123 -16.47 4.52 5.14
C LEU A 123 -15.07 5.04 4.76
N CYS A 124 -14.78 6.32 4.99
CA CYS A 124 -13.45 6.91 4.79
C CYS A 124 -12.39 6.24 5.68
N VAL A 125 -12.68 6.01 6.96
CA VAL A 125 -11.74 5.35 7.88
C VAL A 125 -11.46 3.92 7.43
N PHE A 126 -12.51 3.18 7.04
CA PHE A 126 -12.35 1.83 6.52
C PHE A 126 -11.49 1.79 5.25
N LEU A 127 -11.84 2.60 4.24
CA LEU A 127 -11.10 2.69 2.98
C LEU A 127 -9.67 3.21 3.15
N GLY A 128 -9.43 4.12 4.10
CA GLY A 128 -8.09 4.59 4.41
C GLY A 128 -7.12 3.46 4.79
N VAL A 129 -7.63 2.40 5.43
CA VAL A 129 -6.81 1.26 5.87
C VAL A 129 -6.69 0.16 4.82
N CYS A 130 -7.73 -0.08 3.99
CA CYS A 130 -7.79 -1.25 3.09
C CYS A 130 -7.98 -0.97 1.60
N HIS A 131 -7.89 0.26 1.11
CA HIS A 131 -8.08 0.59 -0.32
C HIS A 131 -7.21 -0.25 -1.28
N ALA A 132 -7.50 -0.21 -2.58
CA ALA A 132 -6.64 -0.72 -3.66
C ALA A 132 -6.09 -2.18 -3.51
N ILE A 133 -6.80 -3.09 -2.84
CA ILE A 133 -6.34 -4.44 -2.47
C ILE A 133 -5.60 -5.16 -3.61
N PHE A 134 -6.10 -5.06 -4.84
CA PHE A 134 -5.43 -5.66 -5.99
C PHE A 134 -4.05 -5.03 -6.21
N GLU A 135 -3.98 -3.70 -6.33
CA GLU A 135 -2.73 -2.96 -6.54
C GLU A 135 -1.69 -3.25 -5.47
N GLU A 136 -2.01 -3.17 -4.16
CA GLU A 136 -0.99 -3.43 -3.15
C GLU A 136 -0.58 -4.91 -3.10
N THR A 137 -1.52 -5.86 -3.26
CA THR A 137 -1.18 -7.29 -3.29
C THR A 137 -0.20 -7.59 -4.42
N PHE A 138 -0.47 -7.02 -5.59
CA PHE A 138 0.37 -7.16 -6.77
C PHE A 138 1.72 -6.46 -6.61
N LEU A 139 1.74 -5.24 -6.08
CA LEU A 139 2.96 -4.49 -5.78
C LEU A 139 3.87 -5.26 -4.82
N PHE A 140 3.33 -5.80 -3.72
CA PHE A 140 4.10 -6.58 -2.75
C PHE A 140 4.56 -7.93 -3.30
N ALA A 141 3.75 -8.58 -4.14
CA ALA A 141 4.16 -9.80 -4.83
C ALA A 141 5.35 -9.53 -5.77
N ALA A 142 5.36 -8.42 -6.52
CA ALA A 142 6.51 -8.01 -7.33
C ALA A 142 7.75 -7.67 -6.51
N ALA A 143 7.57 -7.08 -5.33
CA ALA A 143 8.65 -6.80 -4.40
C ALA A 143 9.22 -8.06 -3.72
N GLY A 144 8.64 -9.24 -3.96
CA GLY A 144 9.07 -10.51 -3.35
C GLY A 144 8.62 -10.70 -1.90
N ALA A 145 7.69 -9.87 -1.41
CA ALA A 145 7.13 -9.99 -0.07
C ALA A 145 5.96 -10.99 -0.04
N ASN A 146 5.65 -11.51 1.15
CA ASN A 146 4.48 -12.36 1.34
C ASN A 146 3.19 -11.50 1.31
N ALA A 147 2.64 -11.35 0.11
CA ALA A 147 1.45 -10.54 -0.14
C ALA A 147 0.24 -11.00 0.68
N PHE A 148 0.08 -12.31 0.91
CA PHE A 148 -1.05 -12.85 1.68
C PHE A 148 -0.99 -12.44 3.16
N LEU A 149 0.19 -12.50 3.78
CA LEU A 149 0.36 -12.09 5.17
C LEU A 149 0.04 -10.60 5.33
N LEU A 150 0.56 -9.77 4.42
CA LEU A 150 0.32 -8.34 4.45
C LEU A 150 -1.16 -8.00 4.24
N LEU A 151 -1.80 -8.67 3.29
CA LEU A 151 -3.23 -8.52 3.04
C LEU A 151 -4.06 -8.94 4.26
N ALA A 152 -3.72 -10.06 4.91
CA ALA A 152 -4.43 -10.54 6.09
C ALA A 152 -4.37 -9.54 7.25
N ILE A 153 -3.18 -9.00 7.54
CA ILE A 153 -2.99 -7.98 8.59
C ILE A 153 -3.76 -6.70 8.24
N ARG A 154 -3.70 -6.26 6.97
CA ARG A 154 -4.42 -5.07 6.48
C ARG A 154 -5.93 -5.24 6.60
N MET A 155 -6.46 -6.40 6.23
CA MET A 155 -7.89 -6.71 6.36
C MET A 155 -8.34 -6.78 7.82
N ALA A 156 -7.53 -7.38 8.69
CA ALA A 156 -7.81 -7.41 10.13
C ALA A 156 -7.80 -5.99 10.74
N ALA A 157 -6.79 -5.19 10.41
CA ALA A 157 -6.68 -3.81 10.85
C ALA A 157 -7.85 -2.95 10.35
N ALA A 158 -8.25 -3.10 9.09
CA ALA A 158 -9.38 -2.38 8.51
C ALA A 158 -10.72 -2.81 9.12
N ALA A 159 -10.92 -4.11 9.35
CA ALA A 159 -12.10 -4.60 10.04
C ALA A 159 -12.19 -4.04 11.46
N ALA A 160 -11.09 -4.05 12.22
CA ALA A 160 -11.03 -3.47 13.55
C ALA A 160 -11.27 -1.95 13.53
N ALA A 161 -10.59 -1.21 12.67
CA ALA A 161 -10.71 0.24 12.55
C ALA A 161 -12.13 0.66 12.11
N GLY A 162 -12.69 0.00 11.10
CA GLY A 162 -14.05 0.27 10.63
C GLY A 162 -15.11 -0.09 11.67
N TRP A 163 -14.93 -1.18 12.41
CA TRP A 163 -15.85 -1.56 13.49
C TRP A 163 -15.79 -0.61 14.68
N LEU A 164 -14.57 -0.22 15.10
CA LEU A 164 -14.38 0.79 16.14
C LEU A 164 -14.99 2.13 15.70
N ALA A 165 -14.78 2.52 14.45
CA ALA A 165 -15.36 3.74 13.90
C ALA A 165 -16.88 3.68 13.85
N SER A 166 -17.45 2.59 13.36
CA SER A 166 -18.89 2.36 13.38
C SER A 166 -19.46 2.53 14.79
N ARG A 167 -18.80 2.00 15.82
CA ARG A 167 -19.23 2.18 17.21
C ARG A 167 -19.02 3.61 17.74
N ALA A 168 -17.93 4.27 17.39
CA ALA A 168 -17.63 5.60 17.91
C ALA A 168 -18.54 6.69 17.28
N TRP A 169 -18.81 6.61 15.98
CA TRP A 169 -19.50 7.66 15.21
C TRP A 169 -20.97 7.36 14.91
N LEU A 170 -21.38 6.09 14.82
CA LEU A 170 -22.79 5.75 14.59
C LEU A 170 -23.58 5.55 15.90
N ARG A 171 -22.92 5.54 17.07
CA ARG A 171 -23.62 5.57 18.38
C ARG A 171 -24.00 6.97 18.84
N THR A 172 -23.26 7.98 18.40
CA THR A 172 -23.40 9.39 18.83
C THR A 172 -24.40 10.20 18.01
N ALA A 173 -24.93 9.66 16.90
CA ALA A 173 -25.90 10.38 16.07
C ALA A 173 -27.20 9.61 15.89
N ALA A 174 -28.29 10.29 16.28
CA ALA A 174 -29.61 10.05 15.77
C ALA A 174 -29.57 9.94 14.23
N HIS A 175 -30.29 8.96 13.71
CA HIS A 175 -30.43 8.64 12.30
C HIS A 175 -31.24 9.72 11.56
N ALA A 176 -30.72 10.94 11.47
CA ALA A 176 -31.48 12.10 11.00
C ALA A 176 -30.68 12.97 10.04
N ARG A 177 -31.09 12.86 8.78
CA ARG A 177 -30.88 13.74 7.62
C ARG A 177 -29.64 13.46 6.76
N PRO A 178 -29.85 12.95 5.54
CA PRO A 178 -28.85 13.08 4.48
C PRO A 178 -28.53 14.54 4.16
N LEU A 179 -27.33 14.79 3.63
CA LEU A 179 -26.72 16.11 3.41
C LEU A 179 -27.38 16.98 2.30
N SER A 180 -28.67 16.81 2.00
CA SER A 180 -29.38 17.67 1.07
C SER A 180 -29.88 18.93 1.77
N GLY A 181 -29.11 20.01 1.67
CA GLY A 181 -29.50 21.31 2.21
C GLY A 181 -28.43 22.39 2.19
N SER A 182 -27.63 22.54 1.11
CA SER A 182 -26.84 23.76 0.87
C SER A 182 -26.31 23.85 -0.58
N ALA A 183 -27.22 23.94 -1.54
CA ALA A 183 -26.95 24.51 -2.86
C ALA A 183 -28.21 25.36 -3.15
N GLY A 184 -28.21 26.66 -2.85
CA GLY A 184 -27.38 27.63 -3.54
C GLY A 184 -27.95 27.83 -4.95
N LYS A 185 -29.21 28.30 -5.03
CA LYS A 185 -29.80 28.84 -6.25
C LYS A 185 -29.11 30.17 -6.58
N PRO A 186 -28.72 30.44 -7.83
CA PRO A 186 -29.00 31.73 -8.45
C PRO A 186 -30.45 31.76 -8.98
#